data_AF-A0A5C7UJY1-F1
#
_entry.id   AF-A0A5C7UJY1-F1
#
_cell.length_a   1.000
_cell.length_b   1.000
_cell.length_c   1.000
_cell.angle_alpha   90.00
_cell.angle_beta   90.00
_cell.angle_gamma   90.00
#
_symmetry.space_group_name_H-M   'P 1'
#
loop_
_entity.id
_entity.type
_entity.pdbx_description
1 polymer ?
#
loop_
_entity_poly.entity_id
_entity_poly.type
_entity_poly.pdbx_seq_one_letter_code
_entity_poly.pdbx_strand_id
1 'polypeptide(L)'
;MKKLLTYLLILTLFDLSCSKAPLQNIDSKKNDHEINFLSTPDTPVNFKRQLFRESFEKGVKSYYANGDVLLSSGLWYLNNALIHREASNQCIRMSNESSIGMHFDVNIANPFTVSIKHAVFNTDSPSSWTLWISDDQGNSYKQVGTTVTCASTTFVTSTFQVNRTGNLRFEIRKSDTGKNRLLLKSFTIDLRDPVTEHGKGSTNDDDNLLLGNPDNAEASVLSPDKYLMDKTYYELSYNNTTHIPNWVSWHLDASNLGSVKRRNSFRPDTYLPASWYQVTASSYVNSGFDRGHDCPSGDRTSSTEANNSTFLMTNIIPQAPQNNQQTWGNLEAYTRSLVQNGNEAYIVMGTYGTGGTGRNGYKESIDDNGEQIKVPSHIWKVIVIIPNGSNDFNRINTGTRVIAVDTPNDNSISPDWKRYRTSVNAIEMATGYNLLSNLPSSIQIALESKVDDL
;
A
#
# COMPACT_ATOMS: atom_id res chain seq x y z
N MET A 1 72.51 23.61 -16.38
CA MET A 1 71.66 24.15 -15.30
C MET A 1 70.73 23.01 -14.86
N LYS A 2 71.13 22.14 -13.91
CA LYS A 2 70.85 22.20 -12.45
C LYS A 2 69.36 22.53 -12.18
N LYS A 3 68.53 21.72 -11.52
CA LYS A 3 68.71 20.48 -10.72
C LYS A 3 67.41 19.65 -10.70
N LEU A 4 67.62 18.35 -10.63
CA LEU A 4 66.77 17.25 -10.18
C LEU A 4 66.43 17.44 -8.68
N LEU A 5 65.22 17.11 -8.22
CA LEU A 5 65.02 16.69 -6.83
C LEU A 5 63.86 15.67 -6.70
N THR A 6 64.29 14.42 -6.57
CA THR A 6 63.56 13.26 -6.09
C THR A 6 63.45 13.33 -4.56
N TYR A 7 62.33 12.92 -3.95
CA TYR A 7 62.32 12.49 -2.55
C TYR A 7 61.48 11.23 -2.36
N LEU A 8 62.09 10.29 -1.66
CA LEU A 8 61.69 8.92 -1.38
C LEU A 8 61.29 8.83 0.11
N LEU A 9 60.21 8.09 0.37
CA LEU A 9 59.85 7.27 1.54
C LEU A 9 60.55 7.52 2.91
N ILE A 10 59.74 7.74 3.96
CA ILE A 10 60.04 7.27 5.31
C ILE A 10 58.83 6.52 5.86
N LEU A 11 59.09 5.27 6.24
CA LEU A 11 58.25 4.29 6.88
C LEU A 11 58.42 4.45 8.41
N THR A 12 57.35 4.50 9.20
CA THR A 12 57.43 4.21 10.65
C THR A 12 56.21 3.42 11.08
N LEU A 13 56.46 2.16 11.45
CA LEU A 13 55.58 1.29 12.22
C LEU A 13 55.40 1.82 13.65
N PHE A 14 54.19 1.67 14.19
CA PHE A 14 53.99 1.45 15.62
C PHE A 14 53.02 0.28 15.78
N ASP A 15 53.58 -0.88 16.13
CA ASP A 15 52.89 -1.90 16.92
C ASP A 15 52.75 -1.38 18.36
N LEU A 16 51.62 -1.64 19.02
CA LEU A 16 51.61 -2.14 20.39
C LEU A 16 50.24 -2.72 20.81
N SER A 17 50.26 -4.03 21.02
CA SER A 17 49.67 -4.81 22.13
C SER A 17 48.15 -4.87 22.35
N CYS A 18 47.65 -6.06 22.04
CA CYS A 18 46.71 -6.90 22.80
C CYS A 18 46.64 -6.64 24.32
N SER A 19 45.41 -6.65 24.87
CA SER A 19 45.15 -7.18 26.21
C SER A 19 43.78 -7.89 26.24
N LYS A 20 43.82 -9.20 26.53
CA LYS A 20 42.69 -10.05 26.97
C LYS A 20 42.85 -10.26 28.47
N ALA A 21 41.76 -10.17 29.24
CA ALA A 21 41.59 -10.80 30.55
C ALA A 21 40.08 -10.83 30.91
N PRO A 22 39.59 -11.66 31.86
CA PRO A 22 38.58 -12.68 31.55
C PRO A 22 37.23 -12.55 32.29
N LEU A 23 36.34 -13.49 31.94
CA LEU A 23 35.02 -13.84 32.45
C LEU A 23 34.82 -13.75 33.98
N GLN A 24 33.63 -13.30 34.39
CA GLN A 24 32.98 -13.78 35.60
C GLN A 24 31.52 -14.18 35.34
N ASN A 25 31.24 -15.40 35.79
CA ASN A 25 29.99 -16.14 35.84
C ASN A 25 29.09 -15.55 36.95
N ILE A 26 27.81 -15.32 36.68
CA ILE A 26 26.77 -15.40 37.72
C ILE A 26 25.61 -16.23 37.16
N ASP A 27 25.51 -17.41 37.74
CA ASP A 27 24.42 -18.36 37.64
C ASP A 27 23.35 -18.01 38.69
N SER A 28 22.08 -17.93 38.29
CA SER A 28 20.97 -18.25 39.19
C SER A 28 19.66 -18.52 38.44
N LYS A 29 19.42 -19.82 38.23
CA LYS A 29 18.17 -20.57 38.53
C LYS A 29 16.80 -20.02 38.09
N LYS A 30 16.19 -20.80 37.18
CA LYS A 30 14.85 -21.44 37.22
C LYS A 30 13.69 -20.67 37.87
N ASN A 31 12.62 -20.50 37.08
CA ASN A 31 11.34 -21.12 37.43
C ASN A 31 10.54 -21.46 36.17
N ASP A 32 10.17 -22.73 36.11
CA ASP A 32 9.32 -23.38 35.12
C ASP A 32 7.86 -22.95 35.31
N HIS A 33 7.17 -22.59 34.23
CA HIS A 33 5.72 -22.76 34.13
C HIS A 33 5.37 -23.19 32.70
N GLU A 34 5.33 -24.51 32.51
CA GLU A 34 4.61 -25.14 31.41
C GLU A 34 3.12 -24.77 31.48
N ILE A 35 2.56 -24.30 30.36
CA ILE A 35 1.14 -24.52 30.05
C ILE A 35 1.07 -25.11 28.65
N ASN A 36 0.82 -26.43 28.61
CA ASN A 36 0.40 -27.15 27.41
C ASN A 36 -1.06 -26.79 27.09
N PHE A 37 -1.32 -26.23 25.91
CA PHE A 37 -2.62 -26.38 25.24
C PHE A 37 -2.42 -27.01 23.87
N LEU A 38 -2.84 -28.26 23.77
CA LEU A 38 -3.14 -28.96 22.53
C LEU A 38 -4.37 -28.33 21.88
N SER A 39 -4.26 -27.87 20.64
CA SER A 39 -5.39 -27.86 19.69
C SER A 39 -4.87 -28.01 18.26
N THR A 40 -5.44 -29.01 17.58
CA THR A 40 -5.20 -29.44 16.20
C THR A 40 -5.89 -28.52 15.17
N PRO A 41 -5.88 -28.81 13.85
CA PRO A 41 -5.26 -27.99 12.82
C PRO A 41 -6.27 -27.18 12.01
N ASP A 42 -6.24 -25.85 12.06
CA ASP A 42 -7.09 -25.04 11.18
C ASP A 42 -6.28 -24.40 10.04
N THR A 43 -6.77 -24.75 8.85
CA THR A 43 -6.39 -24.39 7.48
C THR A 43 -6.19 -22.89 7.21
N PRO A 44 -5.37 -22.53 6.20
CA PRO A 44 -4.87 -21.17 5.96
C PRO A 44 -5.82 -20.30 5.12
N VAL A 45 -5.79 -18.97 5.35
CA VAL A 45 -6.55 -17.97 4.57
C VAL A 45 -5.60 -16.97 3.90
N ASN A 46 -5.58 -17.02 2.56
CA ASN A 46 -4.97 -16.12 1.57
C ASN A 46 -5.35 -14.63 1.74
N PHE A 47 -4.36 -13.72 1.70
CA PHE A 47 -4.53 -12.30 1.35
C PHE A 47 -4.71 -12.12 -0.15
N LYS A 48 -5.54 -11.17 -0.58
CA LYS A 48 -6.04 -11.04 -1.96
C LYS A 48 -5.86 -9.60 -2.45
N ARG A 49 -5.19 -9.42 -3.60
CA ARG A 49 -4.86 -8.15 -4.28
C ARG A 49 -6.10 -7.54 -4.95
N GLN A 50 -6.64 -6.41 -4.49
CA GLN A 50 -7.90 -5.85 -5.02
C GLN A 50 -7.79 -5.30 -6.46
N LEU A 51 -8.53 -5.89 -7.39
CA LEU A 51 -8.58 -5.54 -8.83
C LEU A 51 -9.73 -4.60 -9.19
N PHE A 52 -10.87 -4.72 -8.51
CA PHE A 52 -12.09 -4.00 -8.85
C PHE A 52 -12.92 -3.74 -7.61
N ARG A 53 -13.57 -2.58 -7.55
CA ARG A 53 -14.53 -2.24 -6.49
C ARG A 53 -15.69 -1.40 -7.00
N GLU A 54 -16.89 -1.78 -6.63
CA GLU A 54 -18.10 -0.96 -6.67
C GLU A 54 -18.65 -0.81 -5.25
N SER A 55 -18.92 0.43 -4.85
CA SER A 55 -19.42 0.80 -3.52
C SER A 55 -20.92 1.06 -3.48
N PHE A 56 -21.57 1.22 -4.64
CA PHE A 56 -22.97 1.58 -4.78
C PHE A 56 -23.33 2.94 -4.12
N GLU A 57 -22.34 3.76 -3.76
CA GLU A 57 -22.52 5.07 -3.13
C GLU A 57 -22.86 6.20 -4.12
N LYS A 58 -22.80 5.92 -5.42
CA LYS A 58 -23.14 6.86 -6.50
C LYS A 58 -24.18 6.24 -7.42
N GLY A 59 -25.00 7.10 -8.04
CA GLY A 59 -26.09 6.70 -8.93
C GLY A 59 -27.47 7.05 -8.37
N VAL A 60 -28.46 7.08 -9.25
CA VAL A 60 -29.85 7.38 -8.90
C VAL A 60 -30.79 6.43 -9.62
N LYS A 61 -31.60 5.70 -8.86
CA LYS A 61 -32.75 4.94 -9.35
C LYS A 61 -33.70 4.73 -8.18
N SER A 62 -34.87 5.35 -8.21
CA SER A 62 -35.77 5.45 -7.05
C SER A 62 -36.92 4.43 -7.05
N TYR A 63 -37.00 3.58 -8.08
CA TYR A 63 -38.11 2.63 -8.27
C TYR A 63 -37.61 1.26 -8.71
N TYR A 64 -38.39 0.22 -8.38
CA TYR A 64 -38.13 -1.18 -8.68
C TYR A 64 -38.50 -1.59 -10.13
N ALA A 65 -38.21 -0.75 -11.13
CA ALA A 65 -38.34 -1.16 -12.53
C ALA A 65 -37.02 -1.71 -13.06
N ASN A 66 -36.98 -2.08 -14.32
CA ASN A 66 -35.76 -2.48 -15.00
C ASN A 66 -35.08 -1.25 -15.57
N GLY A 67 -33.75 -1.17 -15.49
CA GLY A 67 -33.02 -0.11 -16.16
C GLY A 67 -31.56 -0.04 -15.81
N ASP A 68 -30.81 0.61 -16.70
CA ASP A 68 -29.41 0.90 -16.51
C ASP A 68 -29.20 2.03 -15.52
N VAL A 69 -28.16 1.90 -14.72
CA VAL A 69 -27.68 2.91 -13.77
C VAL A 69 -26.18 3.05 -13.96
N LEU A 70 -25.74 4.27 -14.23
CA LEU A 70 -24.31 4.59 -14.20
C LEU A 70 -23.86 4.69 -12.73
N LEU A 71 -23.02 3.75 -12.31
CA LEU A 71 -22.40 3.70 -10.99
C LEU A 71 -20.93 4.11 -11.07
N SER A 72 -20.20 4.05 -9.95
CA SER A 72 -18.81 4.54 -9.88
C SER A 72 -17.85 3.68 -10.71
N SER A 73 -18.16 2.40 -10.85
CA SER A 73 -17.35 1.41 -11.58
C SER A 73 -17.74 1.26 -13.06
N GLY A 74 -18.86 1.85 -13.49
CA GLY A 74 -19.36 1.73 -14.86
C GLY A 74 -20.88 1.58 -14.93
N LEU A 75 -21.38 1.14 -16.07
CA LEU A 75 -22.81 0.95 -16.32
C LEU A 75 -23.28 -0.41 -15.76
N TRP A 76 -24.33 -0.38 -14.94
CA TRP A 76 -24.94 -1.58 -14.36
C TRP A 76 -26.42 -1.66 -14.70
N TYR A 77 -26.91 -2.85 -14.99
CA TYR A 77 -28.33 -3.12 -15.15
C TYR A 77 -28.95 -3.55 -13.83
N LEU A 78 -30.04 -2.90 -13.43
CA LEU A 78 -30.80 -3.23 -12.22
C LEU A 78 -32.20 -3.69 -12.63
N ASN A 79 -32.50 -4.97 -12.42
CA ASN A 79 -33.81 -5.58 -12.58
C ASN A 79 -34.51 -5.67 -11.22
N ASN A 80 -35.65 -4.99 -11.07
CA ASN A 80 -36.44 -5.00 -9.84
C ASN A 80 -35.59 -4.72 -8.57
N ALA A 81 -34.69 -3.74 -8.70
CA ALA A 81 -33.80 -3.24 -7.65
C ALA A 81 -33.67 -1.71 -7.76
N LEU A 82 -33.29 -1.03 -6.69
CA LEU A 82 -33.15 0.44 -6.65
C LEU A 82 -31.90 0.88 -5.87
N ILE A 83 -31.50 2.14 -6.03
CA ILE A 83 -30.51 2.79 -5.16
C ILE A 83 -31.22 3.27 -3.91
N HIS A 84 -31.02 2.57 -2.79
CA HIS A 84 -31.56 2.94 -1.51
C HIS A 84 -30.62 3.94 -0.84
N ARG A 85 -31.19 5.02 -0.29
CA ARG A 85 -30.48 6.07 0.43
C ARG A 85 -30.94 6.10 1.87
N GLU A 86 -29.99 6.05 2.79
CA GLU A 86 -30.20 6.21 4.22
C GLU A 86 -29.16 7.20 4.76
N ALA A 87 -29.60 8.41 5.10
CA ALA A 87 -28.73 9.53 5.41
C ALA A 87 -27.68 9.78 4.31
N SER A 88 -26.39 9.77 4.65
CA SER A 88 -25.27 9.94 3.72
C SER A 88 -24.86 8.65 3.00
N ASN A 89 -25.45 7.50 3.36
CA ASN A 89 -25.09 6.19 2.82
C ASN A 89 -26.06 5.75 1.74
N GLN A 90 -25.54 5.09 0.72
CA GLN A 90 -26.32 4.43 -0.33
C GLN A 90 -25.93 2.96 -0.46
N CYS A 91 -26.85 2.18 -0.99
CA CYS A 91 -26.67 0.77 -1.30
C CYS A 91 -27.69 0.35 -2.36
N ILE A 92 -27.51 -0.83 -2.94
CA ILE A 92 -28.56 -1.45 -3.73
C ILE A 92 -29.57 -2.06 -2.77
N ARG A 93 -30.87 -1.87 -3.05
CA ARG A 93 -31.94 -2.66 -2.43
C ARG A 93 -32.69 -3.45 -3.49
N MET A 94 -32.64 -4.77 -3.36
CA MET A 94 -33.27 -5.77 -4.24
C MET A 94 -34.54 -6.31 -3.60
N SER A 95 -35.55 -6.67 -4.39
CA SER A 95 -36.84 -7.20 -3.92
C SER A 95 -37.38 -8.24 -4.91
N ASN A 96 -38.18 -9.21 -4.45
CA ASN A 96 -38.69 -10.32 -5.30
C ASN A 96 -37.58 -10.99 -6.12
N GLU A 97 -37.94 -11.66 -7.21
CA GLU A 97 -36.97 -12.06 -8.24
C GLU A 97 -36.35 -10.81 -8.88
N SER A 98 -35.07 -10.61 -8.61
CA SER A 98 -34.32 -9.41 -9.00
C SER A 98 -32.87 -9.76 -9.30
N SER A 99 -32.25 -8.96 -10.16
CA SER A 99 -30.83 -9.08 -10.46
C SER A 99 -30.17 -7.72 -10.60
N ILE A 100 -28.87 -7.69 -10.32
CA ILE A 100 -28.01 -6.58 -10.70
C ILE A 100 -26.79 -7.12 -11.43
N GLY A 101 -26.42 -6.52 -12.56
CA GLY A 101 -25.33 -7.03 -13.39
C GLY A 101 -24.53 -5.95 -14.08
N MET A 102 -23.27 -6.26 -14.40
CA MET A 102 -22.39 -5.36 -15.14
C MET A 102 -22.76 -5.32 -16.62
N HIS A 103 -22.76 -4.12 -17.21
CA HIS A 103 -22.84 -3.91 -18.67
C HIS A 103 -21.47 -3.64 -19.31
N PHE A 104 -20.40 -3.99 -18.61
CA PHE A 104 -19.01 -3.89 -19.05
C PHE A 104 -18.22 -5.10 -18.55
N ASP A 105 -17.08 -5.35 -19.19
CA ASP A 105 -16.18 -6.44 -18.83
C ASP A 105 -15.06 -5.94 -17.92
N VAL A 106 -14.66 -6.79 -16.96
CA VAL A 106 -13.40 -6.63 -16.23
C VAL A 106 -12.38 -7.60 -16.83
N ASN A 107 -11.21 -7.11 -17.23
CA ASN A 107 -10.12 -7.97 -17.70
C ASN A 107 -9.37 -8.55 -16.50
N ILE A 108 -9.37 -9.88 -16.37
CA ILE A 108 -8.78 -10.57 -15.22
C ILE A 108 -7.76 -11.60 -15.68
N ALA A 109 -6.49 -11.40 -15.30
CA ALA A 109 -5.38 -12.23 -15.76
C ALA A 109 -5.04 -13.42 -14.84
N ASN A 110 -5.44 -13.38 -13.56
CA ASN A 110 -5.15 -14.45 -12.59
C ASN A 110 -6.43 -14.94 -11.90
N PRO A 111 -6.42 -16.14 -11.28
CA PRO A 111 -7.50 -16.53 -10.37
C PRO A 111 -7.77 -15.44 -9.34
N PHE A 112 -9.01 -15.30 -8.92
CA PHE A 112 -9.43 -14.17 -8.09
C PHE A 112 -10.49 -14.59 -7.09
N THR A 113 -10.90 -13.65 -6.27
CA THR A 113 -12.01 -13.71 -5.34
C THR A 113 -13.01 -12.63 -5.68
N VAL A 114 -14.29 -12.94 -5.58
CA VAL A 114 -15.34 -11.92 -5.53
C VAL A 114 -15.85 -11.80 -4.10
N SER A 115 -15.91 -10.58 -3.56
CA SER A 115 -16.50 -10.32 -2.23
C SER A 115 -17.71 -9.39 -2.36
N ILE A 116 -18.83 -9.79 -1.76
CA ILE A 116 -20.07 -8.99 -1.75
C ILE A 116 -20.45 -8.71 -0.30
N LYS A 117 -20.63 -7.43 0.03
CA LYS A 117 -21.13 -7.01 1.35
C LYS A 117 -22.65 -6.85 1.28
N HIS A 118 -23.41 -7.56 2.10
CA HIS A 118 -24.87 -7.66 2.03
C HIS A 118 -25.55 -7.75 3.40
N ALA A 119 -26.82 -7.38 3.46
CA ALA A 119 -27.67 -7.43 4.66
C ALA A 119 -29.14 -7.64 4.26
N VAL A 120 -29.99 -8.09 5.18
CA VAL A 120 -31.45 -7.95 5.03
C VAL A 120 -31.88 -6.53 5.41
N PHE A 121 -32.90 -6.02 4.74
CA PHE A 121 -33.40 -4.68 5.01
C PHE A 121 -34.31 -4.66 6.25
N ASN A 122 -34.01 -3.79 7.23
CA ASN A 122 -34.78 -3.61 8.45
C ASN A 122 -35.06 -4.92 9.20
N THR A 123 -36.32 -5.34 9.24
CA THR A 123 -36.81 -6.54 9.94
C THR A 123 -37.33 -7.58 8.96
N ASP A 124 -36.98 -7.46 7.68
CA ASP A 124 -37.38 -8.45 6.67
C ASP A 124 -36.78 -9.82 7.02
N SER A 125 -37.53 -10.88 6.71
CA SER A 125 -37.05 -12.25 6.89
C SER A 125 -35.88 -12.57 5.96
N PRO A 126 -35.12 -13.64 6.22
CA PRO A 126 -33.93 -13.98 5.43
C PRO A 126 -34.18 -13.99 3.92
N SER A 127 -33.16 -13.57 3.17
CA SER A 127 -33.16 -13.52 1.71
C SER A 127 -31.99 -14.33 1.14
N SER A 128 -32.23 -15.10 0.09
CA SER A 128 -31.26 -15.90 -0.64
C SER A 128 -30.87 -15.27 -1.98
N TRP A 129 -29.61 -15.41 -2.35
CA TRP A 129 -29.07 -14.90 -3.62
C TRP A 129 -27.91 -15.76 -4.14
N THR A 130 -27.53 -15.55 -5.40
CA THR A 130 -26.51 -16.31 -6.14
C THR A 130 -25.63 -15.37 -6.96
N LEU A 131 -24.35 -15.72 -7.11
CA LEU A 131 -23.40 -15.02 -7.98
C LEU A 131 -23.30 -15.73 -9.33
N TRP A 132 -23.25 -14.96 -10.41
CA TRP A 132 -23.17 -15.45 -11.78
C TRP A 132 -22.07 -14.74 -12.55
N ILE A 133 -21.44 -15.46 -13.48
CA ILE A 133 -20.35 -14.95 -14.33
C ILE A 133 -20.65 -15.21 -15.80
N SER A 134 -20.30 -14.25 -16.65
CA SER A 134 -20.31 -14.35 -18.11
C SER A 134 -18.89 -14.14 -18.65
N ASP A 135 -18.51 -14.95 -19.63
CA ASP A 135 -17.28 -14.87 -20.42
C ASP A 135 -17.56 -14.55 -21.90
N ASP A 136 -18.82 -14.20 -22.22
CA ASP A 136 -19.34 -13.97 -23.57
C ASP A 136 -20.11 -12.65 -23.67
N GLN A 137 -19.66 -11.63 -22.94
CA GLN A 137 -20.21 -10.27 -22.93
C GLN A 137 -21.68 -10.18 -22.49
N GLY A 138 -22.12 -11.12 -21.65
CA GLY A 138 -23.46 -11.16 -21.07
C GLY A 138 -24.48 -11.97 -21.87
N ASN A 139 -24.09 -12.68 -22.93
CA ASN A 139 -25.00 -13.53 -23.70
C ASN A 139 -25.46 -14.75 -22.88
N SER A 140 -24.57 -15.33 -22.08
CA SER A 140 -24.89 -16.41 -21.15
C SER A 140 -24.19 -16.23 -19.81
N TYR A 141 -24.80 -16.77 -18.76
CA TYR A 141 -24.29 -16.68 -17.40
C TYR A 141 -24.25 -18.07 -16.76
N LYS A 142 -23.16 -18.34 -16.02
CA LYS A 142 -22.99 -19.54 -15.22
C LYS A 142 -22.89 -19.17 -13.75
N GLN A 143 -23.59 -19.89 -12.89
CA GLN A 143 -23.52 -19.66 -11.45
C GLN A 143 -22.10 -19.96 -10.93
N VAL A 144 -21.66 -19.16 -9.97
CA VAL A 144 -20.38 -19.29 -9.26
C VAL A 144 -20.68 -19.57 -7.79
N GLY A 145 -20.15 -20.69 -7.28
CA GLY A 145 -20.37 -21.12 -5.90
C GLY A 145 -21.83 -21.46 -5.59
N THR A 146 -22.14 -21.53 -4.30
CA THR A 146 -23.46 -21.92 -3.79
C THR A 146 -24.36 -20.72 -3.55
N THR A 147 -25.65 -20.98 -3.41
CA THR A 147 -26.62 -19.98 -2.93
C THR A 147 -26.22 -19.48 -1.53
N VAL A 148 -26.29 -18.17 -1.32
CA VAL A 148 -26.07 -17.50 -0.04
C VAL A 148 -27.41 -17.12 0.55
N THR A 149 -27.65 -17.46 1.82
CA THR A 149 -28.81 -16.97 2.58
C THR A 149 -28.35 -15.95 3.60
N CYS A 150 -28.84 -14.71 3.46
CA CYS A 150 -28.59 -13.62 4.39
C CYS A 150 -29.74 -13.51 5.39
N ALA A 151 -29.43 -13.56 6.68
CA ALA A 151 -30.37 -13.32 7.77
C ALA A 151 -29.99 -12.11 8.63
N SER A 152 -28.84 -11.48 8.36
CA SER A 152 -28.28 -10.41 9.19
C SER A 152 -28.78 -9.03 8.74
N THR A 153 -29.29 -8.24 9.67
CA THR A 153 -29.67 -6.83 9.45
C THR A 153 -28.44 -5.91 9.39
N THR A 154 -27.30 -6.39 9.89
CA THR A 154 -26.00 -5.73 9.76
C THR A 154 -25.25 -6.29 8.55
N PHE A 155 -24.54 -5.44 7.82
CA PHE A 155 -23.78 -5.85 6.65
C PHE A 155 -22.71 -6.89 6.97
N VAL A 156 -22.83 -8.06 6.35
CA VAL A 156 -21.85 -9.15 6.36
C VAL A 156 -21.26 -9.33 4.96
N THR A 157 -20.10 -9.98 4.87
CA THR A 157 -19.42 -10.21 3.58
C THR A 157 -19.48 -11.69 3.21
N SER A 158 -19.92 -12.00 1.98
CA SER A 158 -19.78 -13.33 1.37
C SER A 158 -18.70 -13.29 0.28
N THR A 159 -17.89 -14.34 0.21
CA THR A 159 -16.76 -14.43 -0.73
C THR A 159 -16.84 -15.67 -1.61
N PHE A 160 -16.44 -15.53 -2.87
CA PHE A 160 -16.41 -16.61 -3.87
C PHE A 160 -15.04 -16.70 -4.49
N GLN A 161 -14.46 -17.90 -4.53
CA GLN A 161 -13.20 -18.17 -5.21
C GLN A 161 -13.47 -18.49 -6.68
N VAL A 162 -12.83 -17.79 -7.61
CA VAL A 162 -13.05 -17.96 -9.05
C VAL A 162 -11.75 -18.30 -9.75
N ASN A 163 -11.70 -19.50 -10.35
CA ASN A 163 -10.58 -20.00 -11.15
C ASN A 163 -10.87 -19.76 -12.65
N ARG A 164 -11.12 -18.51 -13.03
CA ARG A 164 -11.33 -18.09 -14.43
C ARG A 164 -10.49 -16.86 -14.73
N THR A 165 -10.24 -16.63 -16.02
CA THR A 165 -9.48 -15.50 -16.54
C THR A 165 -10.14 -15.01 -17.83
N GLY A 166 -9.78 -13.81 -18.27
CA GLY A 166 -10.32 -13.17 -19.49
C GLY A 166 -11.18 -11.96 -19.18
N ASN A 167 -12.00 -11.57 -20.15
CA ASN A 167 -12.96 -10.48 -20.02
C ASN A 167 -14.25 -11.04 -19.39
N LEU A 168 -14.53 -10.66 -18.14
CA LEU A 168 -15.57 -11.28 -17.34
C LEU A 168 -16.59 -10.24 -16.85
N ARG A 169 -17.87 -10.60 -16.88
CA ARG A 169 -18.98 -9.83 -16.26
C ARG A 169 -19.60 -10.61 -15.13
N PHE A 170 -20.16 -9.89 -14.17
CA PHE A 170 -20.80 -10.48 -13.01
C PHE A 170 -22.25 -10.02 -12.89
N GLU A 171 -23.09 -10.94 -12.41
CA GLU A 171 -24.47 -10.68 -12.05
C GLU A 171 -24.78 -11.30 -10.68
N ILE A 172 -25.50 -10.57 -9.84
CA ILE A 172 -26.03 -11.04 -8.57
C ILE A 172 -27.52 -11.23 -8.76
N ARG A 173 -28.03 -12.43 -8.48
CA ARG A 173 -29.45 -12.76 -8.60
C ARG A 173 -30.01 -13.12 -7.24
N LYS A 174 -31.03 -12.39 -6.79
CA LYS A 174 -31.85 -12.82 -5.65
C LYS A 174 -32.62 -14.06 -6.09
N SER A 175 -32.48 -15.15 -5.35
CA SER A 175 -32.96 -16.49 -5.71
C SER A 175 -34.15 -16.97 -4.90
N ASP A 176 -34.51 -16.26 -3.82
CA ASP A 176 -35.80 -16.46 -3.17
C ASP A 176 -36.90 -15.66 -3.86
N THR A 177 -38.12 -16.19 -3.80
CA THR A 177 -39.31 -15.63 -4.45
C THR A 177 -40.09 -14.67 -3.54
N GLY A 178 -39.53 -14.31 -2.38
CA GLY A 178 -40.19 -13.50 -1.36
C GLY A 178 -40.06 -11.99 -1.60
N LYS A 179 -40.99 -11.22 -1.03
CA LYS A 179 -40.94 -9.75 -1.02
C LYS A 179 -39.86 -9.18 -0.08
N ASN A 180 -39.17 -10.04 0.65
CA ASN A 180 -38.10 -9.64 1.56
C ASN A 180 -36.97 -8.97 0.77
N ARG A 181 -36.45 -7.89 1.31
CA ARG A 181 -35.47 -7.06 0.61
C ARG A 181 -34.06 -7.39 1.07
N LEU A 182 -33.18 -7.50 0.08
CA LEU A 182 -31.75 -7.69 0.27
C LEU A 182 -31.02 -6.38 -0.05
N LEU A 183 -30.09 -6.01 0.80
CA LEU A 183 -29.19 -4.87 0.61
C LEU A 183 -27.83 -5.34 0.12
N LEU A 184 -27.26 -4.65 -0.86
CA LEU A 184 -25.87 -4.84 -1.30
C LEU A 184 -25.10 -3.54 -1.15
N LYS A 185 -24.02 -3.58 -0.38
CA LYS A 185 -23.20 -2.42 -0.01
C LYS A 185 -21.92 -2.30 -0.81
N SER A 186 -21.33 -3.42 -1.24
CA SER A 186 -20.16 -3.36 -2.10
C SER A 186 -19.99 -4.66 -2.85
N PHE A 187 -19.31 -4.56 -3.98
CA PHE A 187 -18.82 -5.67 -4.78
C PHE A 187 -17.32 -5.43 -5.02
N THR A 188 -16.48 -6.40 -4.68
CA THR A 188 -15.04 -6.35 -4.97
C THR A 188 -14.59 -7.57 -5.73
N ILE A 189 -13.56 -7.40 -6.54
CA ILE A 189 -12.78 -8.48 -7.13
C ILE A 189 -11.37 -8.32 -6.62
N ASP A 190 -10.81 -9.37 -6.03
CA ASP A 190 -9.45 -9.38 -5.52
C ASP A 190 -8.69 -10.53 -6.20
N LEU A 191 -7.67 -10.23 -7.00
CA LEU A 191 -6.71 -11.20 -7.53
C LEU A 191 -6.15 -12.05 -6.39
N ARG A 192 -6.00 -13.33 -6.68
CA ARG A 192 -5.23 -14.24 -5.84
C ARG A 192 -3.84 -14.30 -6.41
N ASP A 193 -2.86 -14.12 -5.54
CA ASP A 193 -1.50 -14.48 -5.85
C ASP A 193 -1.41 -16.01 -6.04
N PRO A 194 -0.51 -16.49 -6.90
CA PRO A 194 -0.10 -17.89 -6.87
C PRO A 194 0.62 -18.15 -5.53
N VAL A 195 -0.19 -18.57 -4.55
CA VAL A 195 0.12 -19.07 -3.21
C VAL A 195 1.61 -19.21 -2.84
N THR A 196 2.03 -18.44 -1.84
CA THR A 196 2.67 -19.02 -0.64
C THR A 196 1.88 -18.54 0.59
N GLU A 197 1.45 -19.49 1.42
CA GLU A 197 0.48 -19.31 2.50
C GLU A 197 1.13 -18.74 3.77
N HIS A 198 0.67 -17.59 4.27
CA HIS A 198 0.72 -17.22 5.69
C HIS A 198 -0.68 -16.78 6.15
N GLY A 199 -1.18 -17.37 7.25
CA GLY A 199 -2.58 -17.36 7.66
C GLY A 199 -3.00 -16.15 8.51
N LYS A 200 -4.25 -15.72 8.34
CA LYS A 200 -4.89 -14.62 9.08
C LYS A 200 -5.21 -14.94 10.55
N GLY A 201 -4.52 -14.28 11.47
CA GLY A 201 -5.11 -13.69 12.68
C GLY A 201 -5.51 -12.23 12.41
N SER A 202 -6.48 -11.74 13.16
CA SER A 202 -6.93 -10.33 13.19
C SER A 202 -5.75 -9.32 13.20
N THR A 203 -5.86 -8.23 12.44
CA THR A 203 -4.81 -7.23 12.12
C THR A 203 -3.64 -7.82 11.34
N ASN A 204 -3.63 -7.58 10.03
CA ASN A 204 -2.72 -8.21 9.07
C ASN A 204 -1.27 -7.83 9.41
N ASP A 205 -0.51 -8.77 9.98
CA ASP A 205 0.95 -8.68 10.01
C ASP A 205 1.49 -8.33 8.64
N ASP A 206 2.63 -7.64 8.64
CA ASP A 206 3.40 -7.28 7.46
C ASP A 206 2.64 -6.45 6.40
N ASP A 207 1.46 -5.92 6.74
CA ASP A 207 0.62 -5.16 5.82
C ASP A 207 1.19 -3.76 5.56
N ASN A 208 1.37 -3.41 4.29
CA ASN A 208 1.94 -2.14 3.87
C ASN A 208 1.13 -0.93 4.35
N LEU A 209 -0.17 -1.10 4.67
CA LEU A 209 -1.04 -0.09 5.27
C LEU A 209 -1.47 -0.43 6.71
N LEU A 210 -0.74 -1.28 7.44
CA LEU A 210 -1.08 -1.62 8.82
C LEU A 210 -1.34 -0.37 9.68
N LEU A 211 -0.52 0.67 9.48
CA LEU A 211 -0.56 1.90 10.26
C LEU A 211 -1.57 2.93 9.74
N GLY A 212 -2.25 2.67 8.63
CA GLY A 212 -3.34 3.51 8.12
C GLY A 212 -3.09 4.08 6.73
N ASN A 213 -4.10 4.79 6.23
CA ASN A 213 -4.12 5.45 4.93
C ASN A 213 -4.00 6.98 5.15
N PRO A 214 -2.82 7.58 4.93
CA PRO A 214 -2.51 8.95 5.36
C PRO A 214 -3.44 10.06 4.88
N ASP A 215 -3.94 9.97 3.64
CA ASP A 215 -4.76 11.03 3.01
C ASP A 215 -6.17 10.55 2.60
N ASN A 216 -6.55 9.35 3.05
CA ASN A 216 -7.75 8.61 2.66
C ASN A 216 -7.84 8.38 1.15
N ALA A 217 -6.72 8.01 0.51
CA ALA A 217 -6.70 7.66 -0.89
C ALA A 217 -7.65 6.50 -1.21
N GLU A 218 -8.27 6.55 -2.39
CA GLU A 218 -9.22 5.56 -2.86
C GLU A 218 -8.75 4.95 -4.18
N ALA A 219 -8.98 3.65 -4.38
CA ALA A 219 -8.77 2.98 -5.67
C ALA A 219 -9.89 3.37 -6.65
N SER A 220 -10.02 4.67 -6.93
CA SER A 220 -11.08 5.27 -7.74
C SER A 220 -10.50 6.36 -8.63
N VAL A 221 -10.77 6.25 -9.94
CA VAL A 221 -10.42 7.29 -10.92
C VAL A 221 -11.14 8.62 -10.69
N LEU A 222 -12.16 8.63 -9.80
CA LEU A 222 -12.85 9.84 -9.36
C LEU A 222 -12.09 10.59 -8.27
N SER A 223 -11.00 10.01 -7.75
CA SER A 223 -10.04 10.60 -6.82
C SER A 223 -8.65 10.66 -7.48
N PRO A 224 -8.49 11.34 -8.64
CA PRO A 224 -7.29 11.24 -9.47
C PRO A 224 -6.02 11.73 -8.79
N ASP A 225 -6.14 12.64 -7.83
CA ASP A 225 -5.00 13.20 -7.09
C ASP A 225 -4.76 12.50 -5.74
N LYS A 226 -5.55 11.46 -5.44
CA LYS A 226 -5.47 10.60 -4.26
C LYS A 226 -5.81 9.15 -4.64
N TYR A 227 -5.17 8.67 -5.70
CA TYR A 227 -5.48 7.38 -6.29
C TYR A 227 -4.70 6.27 -5.61
N LEU A 228 -5.37 5.46 -4.80
CA LEU A 228 -4.74 4.35 -4.09
C LEU A 228 -4.33 3.25 -5.06
N MET A 229 -3.06 2.85 -5.01
CA MET A 229 -2.53 1.75 -5.80
C MET A 229 -1.81 0.75 -4.89
N ASP A 230 -2.24 -0.51 -4.98
CA ASP A 230 -1.56 -1.65 -4.37
C ASP A 230 -0.60 -2.29 -5.39
N LYS A 231 0.69 -2.34 -5.03
CA LYS A 231 1.77 -2.92 -5.84
C LYS A 231 2.29 -4.24 -5.28
N THR A 232 1.58 -4.86 -4.34
CA THR A 232 1.94 -6.06 -3.59
C THR A 232 3.11 -5.83 -2.61
N TYR A 233 4.18 -5.21 -3.09
CA TYR A 233 5.40 -4.98 -2.30
C TYR A 233 5.40 -3.62 -1.58
N TYR A 234 4.46 -2.75 -1.90
CA TYR A 234 4.24 -1.45 -1.28
C TYR A 234 2.88 -0.94 -1.76
N GLU A 235 2.33 0.03 -1.06
CA GLU A 235 1.10 0.73 -1.44
C GLU A 235 1.37 2.23 -1.55
N LEU A 236 0.64 2.92 -2.40
CA LEU A 236 0.84 4.36 -2.60
C LEU A 236 -0.46 5.10 -2.90
N SER A 237 -0.48 6.39 -2.56
CA SER A 237 -1.43 7.34 -3.13
C SER A 237 -0.77 8.08 -4.28
N TYR A 238 -1.26 7.87 -5.50
CA TYR A 238 -0.76 8.56 -6.70
C TYR A 238 -1.50 9.87 -6.93
N ASN A 239 -0.78 10.88 -7.42
CA ASN A 239 -1.34 12.17 -7.76
C ASN A 239 -1.20 12.48 -9.24
N ASN A 240 -2.31 12.35 -9.97
CA ASN A 240 -2.34 12.53 -11.43
C ASN A 240 -2.05 13.96 -11.88
N THR A 241 -2.25 14.97 -11.04
CA THR A 241 -1.89 16.36 -11.36
C THR A 241 -0.39 16.62 -11.25
N THR A 242 0.27 16.03 -10.26
CA THR A 242 1.70 16.26 -10.00
C THR A 242 2.63 15.24 -10.66
N HIS A 243 2.06 14.14 -11.14
CA HIS A 243 2.77 13.01 -11.77
C HIS A 243 3.80 12.32 -10.86
N ILE A 244 3.61 12.41 -9.55
CA ILE A 244 4.40 11.75 -8.51
C ILE A 244 3.47 11.18 -7.42
N PRO A 245 3.92 10.22 -6.59
CA PRO A 245 3.14 9.81 -5.42
C PRO A 245 3.01 10.95 -4.39
N ASN A 246 1.84 11.04 -3.75
CA ASN A 246 1.66 11.81 -2.52
C ASN A 246 2.49 11.18 -1.40
N TRP A 247 2.36 9.86 -1.26
CA TRP A 247 3.08 9.03 -0.30
C TRP A 247 3.15 7.58 -0.81
N VAL A 248 4.14 6.83 -0.31
CA VAL A 248 4.31 5.38 -0.47
C VAL A 248 4.55 4.76 0.89
N SER A 249 3.87 3.65 1.18
CA SER A 249 3.90 2.92 2.44
C SER A 249 4.29 1.47 2.21
N TRP A 250 5.15 0.92 3.07
CA TRP A 250 5.58 -0.47 3.00
C TRP A 250 6.05 -1.03 4.33
N HIS A 251 5.91 -2.35 4.49
CA HIS A 251 6.55 -3.11 5.56
C HIS A 251 7.95 -3.58 5.13
N LEU A 252 8.87 -3.68 6.09
CA LEU A 252 10.22 -4.19 5.87
C LEU A 252 10.64 -5.11 7.01
N ASP A 253 10.85 -6.37 6.68
CA ASP A 253 11.47 -7.37 7.55
C ASP A 253 12.67 -8.05 6.87
N ALA A 254 13.22 -9.06 7.54
CA ALA A 254 14.32 -9.85 6.98
C ALA A 254 13.90 -10.67 5.75
N SER A 255 12.62 -11.09 5.63
CA SER A 255 12.15 -11.91 4.51
C SER A 255 12.10 -11.14 3.20
N ASN A 256 11.98 -9.82 3.26
CA ASN A 256 12.04 -8.94 2.10
C ASN A 256 13.45 -8.77 1.51
N LEU A 257 14.48 -9.12 2.29
CA LEU A 257 15.88 -9.00 1.91
C LEU A 257 16.42 -10.33 1.36
N GLY A 258 17.25 -10.25 0.31
CA GLY A 258 17.82 -11.42 -0.33
C GLY A 258 19.03 -11.08 -1.19
N SER A 259 19.35 -11.96 -2.14
CA SER A 259 20.55 -11.85 -2.99
C SER A 259 20.26 -11.27 -4.38
N VAL A 260 19.03 -10.84 -4.66
CA VAL A 260 18.67 -10.31 -5.98
C VAL A 260 19.40 -8.99 -6.23
N LYS A 261 20.14 -8.95 -7.34
CA LYS A 261 20.80 -7.73 -7.80
C LYS A 261 19.78 -6.74 -8.33
N ARG A 262 20.02 -5.45 -8.04
CA ARG A 262 19.25 -4.31 -8.54
C ARG A 262 19.03 -4.39 -10.06
N ARG A 263 17.77 -4.24 -10.49
CA ARG A 263 17.37 -4.46 -11.89
C ARG A 263 17.51 -3.25 -12.79
N ASN A 264 17.42 -2.02 -12.27
CA ASN A 264 17.52 -0.77 -13.03
C ASN A 264 16.50 -0.66 -14.19
N SER A 265 15.35 -1.31 -14.06
CA SER A 265 14.32 -1.44 -15.11
C SER A 265 13.23 -0.38 -14.99
N PHE A 266 13.63 0.91 -14.99
CA PHE A 266 12.70 2.04 -14.91
C PHE A 266 11.70 2.01 -16.07
N ARG A 267 10.41 2.00 -15.75
CA ARG A 267 9.35 1.89 -16.77
C ARG A 267 8.05 2.56 -16.34
N PRO A 268 7.25 3.03 -17.31
CA PRO A 268 5.91 3.52 -17.05
C PRO A 268 5.05 2.46 -16.36
N ASP A 269 4.10 2.93 -15.54
CA ASP A 269 3.16 2.06 -14.86
C ASP A 269 1.87 1.91 -15.68
N THR A 270 1.76 0.78 -16.37
CA THR A 270 0.62 0.47 -17.24
C THR A 270 -0.68 0.21 -16.46
N TYR A 271 -0.64 0.20 -15.13
CA TYR A 271 -1.84 0.09 -14.29
C TYR A 271 -2.49 1.45 -13.99
N LEU A 272 -1.87 2.56 -14.38
CA LEU A 272 -2.56 3.85 -14.39
C LEU A 272 -3.69 3.82 -15.44
N PRO A 273 -4.82 4.52 -15.19
CA PRO A 273 -5.87 4.70 -16.18
C PRO A 273 -5.33 5.14 -17.54
N ALA A 274 -5.83 4.57 -18.63
CA ALA A 274 -5.27 4.79 -19.97
C ALA A 274 -5.33 6.26 -20.45
N SER A 275 -6.21 7.07 -19.86
CA SER A 275 -6.32 8.51 -20.14
C SER A 275 -5.33 9.37 -19.34
N TRP A 276 -4.61 8.78 -18.38
CA TRP A 276 -3.65 9.49 -17.54
C TRP A 276 -2.26 9.42 -18.14
N TYR A 277 -1.48 10.46 -17.88
CA TYR A 277 -0.10 10.49 -18.31
C TYR A 277 0.72 9.44 -17.55
N GLN A 278 1.47 8.62 -18.30
CA GLN A 278 2.35 7.62 -17.70
C GLN A 278 3.80 8.11 -17.81
N VAL A 279 4.33 8.58 -16.67
CA VAL A 279 5.70 9.06 -16.58
C VAL A 279 6.68 8.01 -17.11
N THR A 280 7.63 8.47 -17.92
CA THR A 280 8.65 7.60 -18.53
C THR A 280 10.00 7.80 -17.85
N ALA A 281 10.94 6.86 -18.05
CA ALA A 281 12.29 7.07 -17.55
C ALA A 281 12.97 8.28 -18.23
N SER A 282 12.63 8.58 -19.48
CA SER A 282 13.22 9.67 -20.28
C SER A 282 13.02 11.06 -19.69
N SER A 283 11.91 11.29 -18.98
CA SER A 283 11.56 12.58 -18.35
C SER A 283 12.66 13.14 -17.43
N TYR A 284 13.45 12.24 -16.85
CA TYR A 284 14.50 12.57 -15.88
C TYR A 284 15.86 12.80 -16.55
N VAL A 285 16.01 12.47 -17.83
CA VAL A 285 17.28 12.65 -18.55
C VAL A 285 17.57 14.16 -18.68
N ASN A 286 18.79 14.58 -18.33
CA ASN A 286 19.22 15.99 -18.35
C ASN A 286 18.40 16.95 -17.46
N SER A 287 17.49 16.45 -16.62
CA SER A 287 16.68 17.30 -15.75
C SER A 287 17.51 17.96 -14.64
N GLY A 288 18.60 17.30 -14.23
CA GLY A 288 19.42 17.65 -13.08
C GLY A 288 19.05 16.89 -11.80
N PHE A 289 17.94 16.13 -11.83
CA PHE A 289 17.44 15.33 -10.71
C PHE A 289 17.64 13.84 -11.00
N ASP A 290 17.87 13.06 -9.93
CA ASP A 290 17.87 11.60 -10.01
C ASP A 290 16.43 11.06 -10.03
N ARG A 291 16.28 9.82 -10.47
CA ARG A 291 15.07 9.01 -10.28
C ARG A 291 15.06 8.46 -8.85
N GLY A 292 14.66 9.31 -7.90
CA GLY A 292 14.58 8.98 -6.49
C GLY A 292 13.51 7.93 -6.25
N HIS A 293 13.83 6.85 -5.54
CA HIS A 293 12.83 5.83 -5.20
C HIS A 293 12.12 6.23 -3.91
N ASP A 294 10.82 5.96 -3.87
CA ASP A 294 10.09 6.03 -2.61
C ASP A 294 10.29 4.73 -1.82
N CYS A 295 9.67 3.61 -2.26
CA CYS A 295 10.09 2.28 -1.81
C CYS A 295 11.41 1.89 -2.49
N PRO A 296 12.54 1.77 -1.77
CA PRO A 296 13.84 1.64 -2.41
C PRO A 296 14.10 0.20 -2.88
N SER A 297 14.82 0.07 -4.00
CA SER A 297 15.19 -1.26 -4.54
C SER A 297 15.97 -2.13 -3.53
N GLY A 298 16.68 -1.52 -2.57
CA GLY A 298 17.42 -2.24 -1.54
C GLY A 298 16.53 -2.97 -0.54
N ASP A 299 15.27 -2.55 -0.41
CA ASP A 299 14.29 -3.12 0.53
C ASP A 299 13.49 -4.26 -0.13
N ARG A 300 13.69 -4.52 -1.42
CA ARG A 300 13.00 -5.56 -2.20
C ARG A 300 14.01 -6.40 -2.97
N THR A 301 14.73 -7.25 -2.25
CA THR A 301 15.81 -8.10 -2.80
C THR A 301 15.56 -9.60 -2.63
N SER A 302 14.38 -9.98 -2.12
CA SER A 302 13.92 -11.36 -1.98
C SER A 302 13.65 -12.05 -3.32
N SER A 303 13.10 -11.34 -4.30
CA SER A 303 12.80 -11.88 -5.64
C SER A 303 13.03 -10.85 -6.75
N THR A 304 13.20 -11.33 -7.98
CA THR A 304 13.35 -10.45 -9.16
C THR A 304 12.10 -9.62 -9.40
N GLU A 305 10.92 -10.19 -9.11
CA GLU A 305 9.65 -9.50 -9.22
C GLU A 305 9.53 -8.38 -8.18
N ALA A 306 9.87 -8.67 -6.91
CA ALA A 306 9.93 -7.69 -5.84
C ALA A 306 10.84 -6.52 -6.21
N ASN A 307 12.05 -6.80 -6.71
CA ASN A 307 12.97 -5.74 -7.11
C ASN A 307 12.46 -4.95 -8.32
N ASN A 308 11.90 -5.62 -9.32
CA ASN A 308 11.37 -4.96 -10.51
C ASN A 308 10.18 -4.04 -10.18
N SER A 309 9.40 -4.34 -9.14
CA SER A 309 8.25 -3.51 -8.74
C SER A 309 8.67 -2.11 -8.33
N THR A 310 9.85 -1.94 -7.70
CA THR A 310 10.34 -0.63 -7.23
C THR A 310 10.74 0.32 -8.37
N PHE A 311 10.86 -0.18 -9.61
CA PHE A 311 11.23 0.61 -10.78
C PHE A 311 10.03 1.10 -11.62
N LEU A 312 8.80 0.96 -11.12
CA LEU A 312 7.65 1.62 -11.72
C LEU A 312 7.75 3.13 -11.47
N MET A 313 7.50 3.95 -12.49
CA MET A 313 7.63 5.42 -12.36
C MET A 313 6.64 6.05 -11.37
N THR A 314 5.56 5.34 -11.00
CA THR A 314 4.64 5.71 -9.91
C THR A 314 5.27 5.65 -8.51
N ASN A 315 6.45 5.05 -8.37
CA ASN A 315 7.27 4.99 -7.16
C ASN A 315 8.50 5.92 -7.22
N ILE A 316 8.52 6.86 -8.18
CA ILE A 316 9.70 7.68 -8.47
C ILE A 316 9.38 9.18 -8.35
N ILE A 317 10.25 9.92 -7.66
CA ILE A 317 10.21 11.38 -7.53
C ILE A 317 11.47 12.06 -8.10
N PRO A 318 11.39 13.32 -8.56
CA PRO A 318 12.57 14.14 -8.84
C PRO A 318 13.32 14.47 -7.55
N GLN A 319 14.43 13.77 -7.32
CA GLN A 319 15.22 13.93 -6.10
C GLN A 319 16.60 14.53 -6.41
N ALA A 320 17.00 15.53 -5.62
CA ALA A 320 18.31 16.15 -5.72
C ALA A 320 19.40 15.08 -5.47
N PRO A 321 20.45 14.99 -6.31
CA PRO A 321 21.42 13.90 -6.20
C PRO A 321 22.15 13.78 -4.86
N GLN A 322 22.46 14.88 -4.18
CA GLN A 322 23.07 14.80 -2.85
C GLN A 322 22.08 14.27 -1.80
N ASN A 323 20.80 14.62 -1.93
CA ASN A 323 19.75 14.03 -1.11
C ASN A 323 19.62 12.52 -1.36
N ASN A 324 19.37 12.11 -2.62
CA ASN A 324 19.16 10.71 -3.00
C ASN A 324 20.35 9.80 -2.64
N GLN A 325 21.56 10.18 -3.03
CA GLN A 325 22.72 9.29 -3.00
C GLN A 325 23.42 9.23 -1.65
N GLN A 326 23.21 10.23 -0.79
CA GLN A 326 23.88 10.34 0.50
C GLN A 326 22.86 10.37 1.62
N THR A 327 22.24 11.52 1.91
CA THR A 327 21.36 11.68 3.07
C THR A 327 20.25 10.62 3.12
N TRP A 328 19.51 10.46 2.03
CA TRP A 328 18.43 9.49 1.92
C TRP A 328 18.95 8.05 1.92
N GLY A 329 19.96 7.75 1.10
CA GLY A 329 20.59 6.42 1.05
C GLY A 329 21.18 5.97 2.39
N ASN A 330 21.72 6.89 3.19
CA ASN A 330 22.23 6.62 4.53
C ASN A 330 21.11 6.27 5.52
N LEU A 331 19.96 6.97 5.45
CA LEU A 331 18.78 6.62 6.26
C LEU A 331 18.26 5.23 5.87
N GLU A 332 18.12 4.95 4.57
CA GLU A 332 17.68 3.64 4.07
C GLU A 332 18.63 2.51 4.50
N ALA A 333 19.94 2.73 4.44
CA ALA A 333 20.93 1.75 4.89
C ALA A 333 20.83 1.51 6.40
N TYR A 334 20.61 2.57 7.18
CA TYR A 334 20.39 2.46 8.61
C TYR A 334 19.13 1.65 8.95
N THR A 335 18.00 1.91 8.28
CA THR A 335 16.77 1.12 8.45
C THR A 335 16.97 -0.35 8.17
N ARG A 336 17.62 -0.71 7.05
CA ARG A 336 17.95 -2.11 6.75
C ARG A 336 18.86 -2.74 7.80
N SER A 337 19.80 -1.99 8.38
CA SER A 337 20.65 -2.51 9.45
C SER A 337 19.86 -2.84 10.72
N LEU A 338 18.83 -2.06 11.06
CA LEU A 338 17.95 -2.38 12.18
C LEU A 338 17.17 -3.67 11.93
N VAL A 339 16.68 -3.84 10.71
CA VAL A 339 15.93 -5.03 10.29
C VAL A 339 16.81 -6.28 10.32
N GLN A 340 18.03 -6.18 9.78
CA GLN A 340 19.04 -7.25 9.87
C GLN A 340 19.43 -7.60 11.32
N ASN A 341 19.26 -6.67 12.25
CA ASN A 341 19.51 -6.87 13.68
C ASN A 341 18.26 -7.37 14.44
N GLY A 342 17.30 -7.98 13.76
CA GLY A 342 16.14 -8.62 14.39
C GLY A 342 14.98 -7.69 14.70
N ASN A 343 14.89 -6.57 13.99
CA ASN A 343 13.69 -5.73 13.98
C ASN A 343 12.93 -5.92 12.67
N GLU A 344 11.76 -5.31 12.61
CA GLU A 344 11.02 -5.01 11.40
C GLU A 344 10.58 -3.54 11.45
N ALA A 345 10.23 -2.99 10.29
CA ALA A 345 9.92 -1.59 10.14
C ALA A 345 8.67 -1.39 9.29
N TYR A 346 7.77 -0.55 9.77
CA TYR A 346 6.67 -0.01 8.99
C TYR A 346 7.05 1.39 8.55
N ILE A 347 7.14 1.59 7.24
CA ILE A 347 7.73 2.79 6.65
C ILE A 347 6.68 3.46 5.78
N VAL A 348 6.51 4.76 5.97
CA VAL A 348 5.76 5.61 5.05
C VAL A 348 6.62 6.81 4.71
N MET A 349 6.68 7.16 3.43
CA MET A 349 7.39 8.34 2.97
C MET A 349 6.56 9.09 1.94
N GLY A 350 6.93 10.33 1.68
CA GLY A 350 6.31 11.12 0.64
C GLY A 350 6.98 12.45 0.47
N THR A 351 6.29 13.36 -0.20
CA THR A 351 6.84 14.67 -0.55
C THR A 351 5.83 15.78 -0.32
N TYR A 352 6.30 17.02 -0.15
CA TYR A 352 5.42 18.20 -0.16
C TYR A 352 6.14 19.45 -0.65
N GLY A 353 5.35 20.51 -0.84
CA GLY A 353 5.80 21.79 -1.36
C GLY A 353 6.22 21.70 -2.84
N THR A 354 6.88 22.74 -3.34
CA THR A 354 7.25 22.87 -4.75
C THR A 354 8.63 23.52 -4.83
N GLY A 355 9.53 22.93 -5.61
CA GLY A 355 10.83 23.51 -5.90
C GLY A 355 12.01 22.84 -5.22
N GLY A 356 12.95 22.28 -5.97
CA GLY A 356 14.18 21.69 -5.44
C GLY A 356 15.40 22.13 -6.25
N THR A 357 16.61 21.88 -5.72
CA THR A 357 17.87 22.25 -6.40
C THR A 357 18.65 21.00 -6.82
N GLY A 358 18.55 20.66 -8.10
CA GLY A 358 19.31 19.57 -8.73
C GLY A 358 20.70 20.00 -9.21
N ARG A 359 21.36 19.15 -10.01
CA ARG A 359 22.68 19.48 -10.62
C ARG A 359 22.62 20.70 -11.55
N ASN A 360 21.46 20.92 -12.15
CA ASN A 360 21.23 21.99 -13.14
C ASN A 360 20.53 23.21 -12.52
N GLY A 361 20.57 23.35 -11.19
CA GLY A 361 19.94 24.45 -10.46
C GLY A 361 18.52 24.16 -9.97
N TYR A 362 17.85 25.22 -9.52
CA TYR A 362 16.49 25.17 -8.99
C TYR A 362 15.46 24.87 -10.08
N LYS A 363 14.50 23.98 -9.79
CA LYS A 363 13.36 23.67 -10.65
C LYS A 363 12.11 23.39 -9.82
N GLU A 364 10.96 23.81 -10.34
CA GLU A 364 9.63 23.49 -9.80
C GLU A 364 8.98 22.29 -10.50
N SER A 365 9.41 21.98 -11.72
CA SER A 365 8.99 20.83 -12.51
C SER A 365 10.12 20.31 -13.41
N ILE A 366 9.99 19.07 -13.87
CA ILE A 366 10.73 18.52 -14.99
C ILE A 366 9.76 18.31 -16.17
N ASP A 367 10.16 18.77 -17.35
CA ASP A 367 9.35 18.67 -18.57
C ASP A 367 9.45 17.27 -19.18
N ASP A 368 8.32 16.74 -19.63
CA ASP A 368 8.24 15.50 -20.38
C ASP A 368 7.25 15.64 -21.53
N ASN A 369 7.75 16.09 -22.69
CA ASN A 369 6.94 16.27 -23.90
C ASN A 369 5.71 17.17 -23.69
N GLY A 370 5.85 18.21 -22.87
CA GLY A 370 4.76 19.15 -22.52
C GLY A 370 4.04 18.84 -21.20
N GLU A 371 4.24 17.66 -20.62
CA GLU A 371 3.76 17.35 -19.26
C GLU A 371 4.77 17.84 -18.22
N GLN A 372 4.26 18.28 -17.06
CA GLN A 372 5.09 18.86 -15.99
C GLN A 372 5.07 17.94 -14.77
N ILE A 373 6.13 17.15 -14.60
CA ILE A 373 6.29 16.33 -13.40
C ILE A 373 6.81 17.22 -12.29
N LYS A 374 6.09 17.29 -11.18
CA LYS A 374 6.39 18.21 -10.09
C LYS A 374 7.71 17.87 -9.40
N VAL A 375 8.54 18.88 -9.14
CA VAL A 375 9.70 18.77 -8.24
C VAL A 375 9.25 19.22 -6.85
N PRO A 376 9.27 18.33 -5.83
CA PRO A 376 8.93 18.71 -4.47
C PRO A 376 10.08 19.48 -3.82
N SER A 377 9.75 20.34 -2.85
CA SER A 377 10.76 21.05 -2.05
C SER A 377 11.24 20.26 -0.85
N HIS A 378 10.43 19.34 -0.36
CA HIS A 378 10.71 18.54 0.82
C HIS A 378 10.37 17.06 0.59
N ILE A 379 11.16 16.20 1.23
CA ILE A 379 11.00 14.74 1.21
C ILE A 379 11.05 14.27 2.65
N TRP A 380 10.02 13.56 3.08
CA TRP A 380 9.83 13.11 4.45
C TRP A 380 9.66 11.60 4.52
N LYS A 381 10.03 11.00 5.66
CA LYS A 381 9.86 9.57 5.96
C LYS A 381 9.60 9.35 7.44
N VAL A 382 8.64 8.50 7.75
CA VAL A 382 8.31 8.01 9.09
C VAL A 382 8.54 6.51 9.13
N ILE A 383 9.23 6.04 10.16
CA ILE A 383 9.66 4.66 10.34
C ILE A 383 9.27 4.22 11.75
N VAL A 384 8.29 3.34 11.87
CA VAL A 384 7.94 2.68 13.13
C VAL A 384 8.73 1.39 13.24
N ILE A 385 9.52 1.24 14.30
CA ILE A 385 10.44 0.12 14.49
C ILE A 385 9.95 -0.73 15.65
N ILE A 386 9.72 -2.01 15.39
CA ILE A 386 9.40 -3.01 16.41
C ILE A 386 10.38 -4.19 16.27
N PRO A 387 10.64 -4.96 17.35
CA PRO A 387 11.35 -6.23 17.20
C PRO A 387 10.67 -7.10 16.14
N ASN A 388 11.38 -8.00 15.45
CA ASN A 388 10.74 -8.91 14.51
C ASN A 388 9.81 -9.87 15.27
N GLY A 389 8.60 -10.12 14.78
CA GLY A 389 7.67 -11.03 15.45
C GLY A 389 6.39 -11.26 14.67
N SER A 390 5.30 -11.48 15.40
CA SER A 390 3.96 -11.57 14.82
C SER A 390 2.98 -10.78 15.67
N ASN A 391 1.78 -10.54 15.15
CA ASN A 391 0.77 -9.66 15.75
C ASN A 391 1.26 -8.22 15.94
N ASP A 392 1.89 -7.68 14.91
CA ASP A 392 2.67 -6.44 14.89
C ASP A 392 1.91 -5.26 15.46
N PHE A 393 0.64 -5.12 15.07
CA PHE A 393 -0.23 -4.05 15.55
C PHE A 393 -0.29 -3.98 17.07
N ASN A 394 -0.37 -5.15 17.74
CA ASN A 394 -0.47 -5.23 19.20
C ASN A 394 0.88 -5.02 19.91
N ARG A 395 1.99 -5.07 19.18
CA ARG A 395 3.34 -4.84 19.72
C ARG A 395 3.71 -3.36 19.71
N ILE A 396 2.98 -2.54 18.94
CA ILE A 396 3.10 -1.09 18.94
C ILE A 396 2.44 -0.51 20.19
N ASN A 397 3.21 0.27 20.96
CA ASN A 397 2.77 0.90 22.20
C ASN A 397 3.43 2.28 22.36
N THR A 398 3.14 2.99 23.44
CA THR A 398 3.65 4.35 23.70
C THR A 398 5.17 4.48 23.81
N GLY A 399 5.88 3.36 24.01
CA GLY A 399 7.34 3.26 24.05
C GLY A 399 7.96 2.76 22.74
N THR A 400 7.16 2.45 21.72
CA THR A 400 7.67 2.06 20.40
C THR A 400 8.51 3.17 19.80
N ARG A 401 9.62 2.78 19.17
CA ARG A 401 10.54 3.73 18.55
C ARG A 401 9.99 4.18 17.20
N VAL A 402 9.95 5.49 16.98
CA VAL A 402 9.56 6.11 15.72
C VAL A 402 10.63 7.08 15.27
N ILE A 403 11.14 6.90 14.05
CA ILE A 403 12.07 7.84 13.41
C ILE A 403 11.29 8.61 12.36
N ALA A 404 11.22 9.93 12.52
CA ALA A 404 10.67 10.84 11.52
C ALA A 404 11.77 11.77 11.01
N VAL A 405 11.91 11.90 9.69
CA VAL A 405 12.91 12.73 9.01
C VAL A 405 12.22 13.56 7.94
N ASP A 406 12.58 14.84 7.85
CA ASP A 406 12.11 15.77 6.81
C ASP A 406 13.31 16.56 6.24
N THR A 407 13.61 16.31 4.97
CA THR A 407 14.79 16.86 4.29
C THR A 407 14.39 17.84 3.19
N PRO A 408 15.13 18.95 3.02
CA PRO A 408 15.02 19.74 1.80
C PRO A 408 15.52 18.94 0.59
N ASN A 409 14.83 19.05 -0.53
CA ASN A 409 15.18 18.42 -1.80
C ASN A 409 16.25 19.24 -2.54
N ASP A 410 17.45 19.30 -1.95
CA ASP A 410 18.49 20.24 -2.34
C ASP A 410 19.88 19.58 -2.38
N ASN A 411 20.78 20.11 -3.21
CA ASN A 411 22.16 19.62 -3.33
C ASN A 411 23.14 20.18 -2.29
N SER A 412 22.73 21.16 -1.48
CA SER A 412 23.55 21.76 -0.42
C SER A 412 23.40 21.07 0.93
N ILE A 413 22.59 20.01 1.00
CA ILE A 413 22.25 19.35 2.27
C ILE A 413 23.41 18.50 2.81
N SER A 414 23.38 18.27 4.12
CA SER A 414 24.35 17.41 4.81
C SER A 414 24.04 15.93 4.53
N PRO A 415 25.07 15.07 4.33
CA PRO A 415 24.88 13.62 4.21
C PRO A 415 24.40 12.95 5.51
N ASP A 416 24.48 13.66 6.65
CA ASP A 416 24.02 13.19 7.95
C ASP A 416 22.51 13.41 8.10
N TRP A 417 21.74 12.37 7.80
CA TRP A 417 20.27 12.40 7.89
C TRP A 417 19.76 12.74 9.30
N LYS A 418 20.55 12.48 10.35
CA LYS A 418 20.14 12.73 11.74
C LYS A 418 19.88 14.21 12.02
N ARG A 419 20.46 15.11 11.22
CA ARG A 419 20.25 16.57 11.32
C ARG A 419 18.85 17.00 10.91
N TYR A 420 18.14 16.15 10.19
CA TYR A 420 16.82 16.39 9.62
C TYR A 420 15.72 15.62 10.35
N ARG A 421 16.03 15.08 11.53
CA ARG A 421 15.03 14.46 12.39
C ARG A 421 14.00 15.50 12.83
N THR A 422 12.74 15.07 12.83
CA THR A 422 11.60 15.86 13.25
C THR A 422 10.61 14.96 13.99
N SER A 423 9.43 15.48 14.31
CA SER A 423 8.32 14.68 14.86
C SER A 423 7.32 14.32 13.76
N VAL A 424 6.53 13.26 13.96
CA VAL A 424 5.45 12.91 13.02
C VAL A 424 4.43 14.05 12.94
N ASN A 425 4.08 14.67 14.08
CA ASN A 425 3.21 15.84 14.14
C ASN A 425 3.67 17.00 13.23
N ALA A 426 4.98 17.23 13.11
CA ALA A 426 5.50 18.28 12.24
C ALA A 426 5.30 17.94 10.75
N ILE A 427 5.45 16.66 10.39
CA ILE A 427 5.18 16.18 9.03
C ILE A 427 3.68 16.26 8.72
N GLU A 428 2.81 15.86 9.65
CA GLU A 428 1.35 15.99 9.48
C GLU A 428 0.92 17.44 9.34
N MET A 429 1.51 18.35 10.12
CA MET A 429 1.26 19.79 10.01
C MET A 429 1.67 20.33 8.64
N ALA A 430 2.79 19.86 8.07
CA ALA A 430 3.28 20.30 6.78
C ALA A 430 2.48 19.73 5.59
N THR A 431 1.92 18.53 5.74
CA THR A 431 1.29 17.77 4.65
C THR A 431 -0.25 17.77 4.70
N GLY A 432 -0.84 17.96 5.88
CA GLY A 432 -2.26 17.75 6.13
C GLY A 432 -2.69 16.28 6.20
N TYR A 433 -1.73 15.35 6.30
CA TYR A 433 -1.99 13.92 6.46
C TYR A 433 -2.29 13.54 7.91
N ASN A 434 -2.93 12.38 8.08
CA ASN A 434 -3.10 11.68 9.35
C ASN A 434 -2.33 10.36 9.29
N LEU A 435 -1.06 10.43 9.67
CA LEU A 435 -0.13 9.31 9.71
C LEU A 435 -0.44 8.44 10.94
N LEU A 436 -0.09 7.16 10.89
CA LEU A 436 -0.34 6.21 11.99
C LEU A 436 -1.83 6.12 12.43
N SER A 437 -2.75 6.52 11.54
CA SER A 437 -4.17 6.73 11.81
C SER A 437 -4.94 5.49 12.29
N ASN A 438 -4.43 4.28 12.04
CA ASN A 438 -5.03 3.06 12.57
C ASN A 438 -4.71 2.83 14.05
N LEU A 439 -3.66 3.43 14.61
CA LEU A 439 -3.29 3.27 16.01
C LEU A 439 -4.32 3.94 16.93
N PRO A 440 -4.52 3.46 18.18
CA PRO A 440 -5.32 4.19 19.16
C PRO A 440 -4.77 5.60 19.42
N SER A 441 -5.65 6.60 19.58
CA SER A 441 -5.25 8.01 19.75
C SER A 441 -4.26 8.25 20.90
N SER A 442 -4.32 7.46 21.97
CA SER A 442 -3.36 7.55 23.08
C SER A 442 -1.94 7.13 22.70
N ILE A 443 -1.81 6.17 21.77
CA ILE A 443 -0.52 5.73 21.22
C ILE A 443 -0.03 6.75 20.20
N GLN A 444 -0.89 7.21 19.29
CA GLN A 444 -0.60 8.30 18.34
C GLN A 444 0.02 9.51 19.06
N ILE A 445 -0.70 10.08 20.03
CA ILE A 445 -0.24 11.24 20.83
C ILE A 445 1.15 11.01 21.43
N ALA A 446 1.42 9.80 21.94
CA ALA A 446 2.68 9.48 22.60
C ALA A 446 3.84 9.27 21.63
N LEU A 447 3.58 8.76 20.42
CA LEU A 447 4.59 8.48 19.41
C LEU A 447 4.87 9.69 18.52
N GLU A 448 3.82 10.40 18.10
CA GLU A 448 3.90 11.43 17.06
C GLU A 448 4.48 12.76 17.55
N SER A 449 4.45 13.01 18.86
CA SER A 449 5.02 14.22 19.45
C SER A 449 6.53 14.15 19.67
N LYS A 450 7.13 12.96 19.60
CA LYS A 450 8.54 12.73 19.93
C LYS A 450 9.44 12.95 18.71
N VAL A 451 10.66 13.39 18.98
CA VAL A 451 11.78 13.35 18.03
C VAL A 451 12.74 12.27 18.51
N ASP A 452 13.12 11.33 17.65
CA ASP A 452 14.06 10.24 17.96
C ASP A 452 15.42 10.79 18.43
N ASP A 453 16.08 10.10 19.38
CA ASP A 453 17.21 10.61 20.17
C ASP A 453 18.61 10.06 19.81
N LEU A 454 18.75 9.43 18.63
CA LEU A 454 20.01 8.98 18.00
C LEU A 454 21.24 9.90 17.95
#